data_AF-A0A7V6HSE3-F1
#
_entry.id   AF-A0A7V6HSE3-F1
#
_cell.length_a   1.000
_cell.length_b   1.000
_cell.length_c   1.000
_cell.angle_alpha   90.00
_cell.angle_beta   90.00
_cell.angle_gamma   90.00
#
_symmetry.space_group_name_H-M   'P 1'
#
loop_
_entity.id
_entity.type
_entity.pdbx_description
1 polymer ?
#
loop_
_entity_poly.entity_id
_entity_poly.type
_entity_poly.pdbx_seq_one_letter_code
_entity_poly.pdbx_strand_id
1 'polypeptide(L)'
;MKKEDNKTLFEKYNSPSEVVRCPLRYLKWRKKLNTYAIAAVNLYGLISLFDFTIIFNKFFRVELTTEVVKKILLPFVFKHRRFGFYEDYLVHYVILDDFEWVDYLIEEQGMKPRYVPERATFANYTNEVYEEADNWETVFQFMIGKFGDTKETFTAFFDIRNYVLGSFDLFELKETIEKSGIKFDDEKELVEFFDMLVKAKNNSRMWEHKGYTSLELMEILKNGEPVISDLFATVEYDPETECHCGSGIKYQRCCMLVELSEDNHLTKEESDFFYNLWLQLLDFVNRRLKVTDSVINVTNPTDNDPKVLMKVRDKLWEDTDIIREFIHNTPSLSFEERKHLHGWEFNSIKGTFVLYQQTEEIALMVKMFQFDDGYYGVKGLSTAISTTLNESMPVMVDTVLLPFGNRIIYDGFLFKFPFNFKAKSQKRLKRPFKKAIKREGIITDLTEY
;
A
#
# COMPACT_ATOMS: atom_id res chain seq x y z
N MET A 1 -43.63 13.81 -24.90
CA MET A 1 -42.30 13.42 -24.39
C MET A 1 -41.26 14.29 -25.06
N LYS A 2 -40.61 15.18 -24.32
CA LYS A 2 -39.49 15.99 -24.82
C LYS A 2 -38.31 15.03 -25.06
N LYS A 3 -37.63 15.17 -26.20
CA LYS A 3 -36.35 14.51 -26.45
C LYS A 3 -35.38 14.99 -25.38
N GLU A 4 -34.98 14.11 -24.46
CA GLU A 4 -33.83 14.36 -23.61
C GLU A 4 -32.59 14.35 -24.52
N ASP A 5 -31.86 15.47 -24.51
CA ASP A 5 -30.59 15.62 -25.21
C ASP A 5 -29.59 14.59 -24.65
N ASN A 6 -29.31 13.56 -25.44
CA ASN A 6 -28.35 12.51 -25.12
C ASN A 6 -26.92 13.04 -25.30
N LYS A 7 -26.51 14.03 -24.49
CA LYS A 7 -25.14 14.55 -24.48
C LYS A 7 -24.21 13.52 -23.84
N THR A 8 -23.06 13.29 -24.46
CA THR A 8 -21.95 12.53 -23.86
C THR A 8 -21.46 13.21 -22.59
N LEU A 9 -20.85 12.45 -21.66
CA LEU A 9 -20.31 12.98 -20.40
C LEU A 9 -19.29 14.10 -20.65
N PHE A 10 -18.46 13.93 -21.67
CA PHE A 10 -17.57 14.97 -22.17
C PHE A 10 -18.32 16.27 -22.50
N GLU A 11 -19.40 16.19 -23.29
CA GLU A 11 -20.21 17.36 -23.66
C GLU A 11 -20.97 17.98 -22.48
N LYS A 12 -21.25 17.20 -21.43
CA LYS A 12 -21.89 17.69 -20.21
C LYS A 12 -20.98 18.64 -19.43
N TYR A 13 -19.69 18.30 -19.30
CA TYR A 13 -18.73 19.06 -18.50
C TYR A 13 -17.80 19.97 -19.33
N ASN A 14 -17.79 19.80 -20.65
CA ASN A 14 -16.96 20.55 -21.58
C ASN A 14 -17.85 21.14 -22.67
N SER A 15 -18.42 22.31 -22.41
CA SER A 15 -19.32 22.96 -23.38
C SER A 15 -18.55 23.85 -24.37
N PRO A 16 -18.65 23.62 -25.69
CA PRO A 16 -18.07 24.52 -26.70
C PRO A 16 -18.62 25.95 -26.60
N SER A 17 -19.86 26.13 -26.12
CA SER A 17 -20.48 27.45 -25.98
C SER A 17 -19.86 28.31 -24.86
N GLU A 18 -19.14 27.68 -23.93
CA GLU A 18 -18.45 28.36 -22.82
C GLU A 18 -17.02 28.79 -23.20
N VAL A 19 -16.55 28.41 -24.40
CA VAL A 19 -15.23 28.76 -24.91
C VAL A 19 -15.17 30.28 -25.15
N VAL A 20 -14.35 30.95 -24.35
CA VAL A 20 -14.07 32.39 -24.50
C VAL A 20 -12.65 32.64 -24.98
N ARG A 21 -12.43 33.78 -25.63
CA ARG A 21 -11.07 34.24 -25.95
C ARG A 21 -10.30 34.49 -24.66
N CYS A 22 -9.09 33.94 -24.57
CA CYS A 22 -8.19 34.18 -23.44
C CYS A 22 -8.01 35.70 -23.22
N PRO A 23 -8.31 36.22 -22.01
CA PRO A 23 -8.16 37.65 -21.72
C PRO A 23 -6.71 38.10 -21.93
N LEU A 24 -6.52 39.28 -22.55
CA LEU A 24 -5.20 39.78 -22.94
C LEU A 24 -4.19 39.79 -21.77
N ARG A 25 -4.65 40.16 -20.56
CA ARG A 25 -3.81 40.19 -19.34
C ARG A 25 -3.22 38.83 -18.95
N TYR A 26 -3.81 37.73 -19.41
CA TYR A 26 -3.37 36.36 -19.10
C TYR A 26 -2.73 35.64 -20.28
N LEU A 27 -2.57 36.31 -21.43
CA LEU A 27 -2.07 35.70 -22.66
C LEU A 27 -0.67 35.07 -22.47
N LYS A 28 0.19 35.70 -21.66
CA LYS A 28 1.53 35.19 -21.32
C LYS A 28 1.52 33.83 -20.60
N TRP A 29 0.42 33.48 -19.92
CA TRP A 29 0.27 32.24 -19.18
C TRP A 29 -0.42 31.14 -19.98
N ARG A 30 -1.12 31.48 -21.06
CA ARG A 30 -1.96 30.55 -21.83
C ARG A 30 -1.25 29.25 -22.23
N LYS A 31 -0.06 29.34 -22.85
CA LYS A 31 0.70 28.15 -23.27
C LYS A 31 1.24 27.37 -22.07
N LYS A 32 1.69 28.07 -21.02
CA LYS A 32 2.23 27.45 -19.80
C LYS A 32 1.15 26.69 -19.05
N LEU A 33 -0.03 27.27 -18.87
CA LEU A 33 -1.17 26.61 -18.24
C LEU A 33 -1.52 25.31 -18.96
N ASN A 34 -1.60 25.33 -20.29
CA ASN A 34 -1.85 24.10 -21.06
C ASN A 34 -0.74 23.04 -20.86
N THR A 35 0.52 23.45 -20.93
CA THR A 35 1.67 22.54 -20.77
C THR A 35 1.66 21.88 -19.40
N TYR A 36 1.45 22.67 -18.34
CA TYR A 36 1.45 22.17 -16.97
C TYR A 36 0.15 21.40 -16.65
N ALA A 37 -0.97 21.70 -17.30
CA ALA A 37 -2.18 20.88 -17.17
C ALA A 37 -1.95 19.48 -17.75
N ILE A 38 -1.29 19.38 -18.92
CA ILE A 38 -0.90 18.08 -19.51
C ILE A 38 0.03 17.33 -18.55
N ALA A 39 1.09 17.99 -18.07
CA ALA A 39 1.99 17.38 -17.10
C ALA A 39 1.29 16.90 -15.83
N ALA A 40 0.34 17.68 -15.32
CA ALA A 40 -0.42 17.33 -14.13
C ALA A 40 -1.30 16.09 -14.36
N VAL A 41 -2.04 16.02 -15.47
CA VAL A 41 -2.89 14.84 -15.74
C VAL A 41 -2.07 13.60 -16.08
N ASN A 42 -0.86 13.75 -16.65
CA ASN A 42 0.04 12.62 -16.89
C ASN A 42 0.60 12.06 -15.57
N LEU A 43 0.98 12.94 -14.63
CA LEU A 43 1.52 12.53 -13.33
C LEU A 43 0.44 12.00 -12.37
N TYR A 44 -0.77 12.55 -12.42
CA TYR A 44 -1.81 12.28 -11.42
C TYR A 44 -3.03 11.52 -11.93
N GLY A 45 -3.21 11.38 -13.25
CA GLY A 45 -4.45 10.89 -13.86
C GLY A 45 -5.59 11.90 -13.78
N LEU A 46 -5.85 12.44 -12.59
CA LEU A 46 -6.73 13.57 -12.36
C LEU A 46 -6.22 14.49 -11.24
N ILE A 47 -6.64 15.74 -11.29
CA ILE A 47 -6.32 16.76 -10.27
C ILE A 47 -7.46 17.78 -10.17
N SER A 48 -7.81 18.20 -8.95
CA SER A 48 -8.78 19.28 -8.79
C SER A 48 -8.23 20.56 -9.40
N LEU A 49 -9.10 21.36 -10.01
CA LEU A 49 -8.71 22.61 -10.63
C LEU A 49 -8.13 23.58 -9.58
N PHE A 50 -8.60 23.47 -8.33
CA PHE A 50 -8.06 24.19 -7.18
C PHE A 50 -6.60 23.81 -6.89
N ASP A 51 -6.30 22.52 -6.71
CA ASP A 51 -4.94 22.04 -6.45
C ASP A 51 -3.99 22.42 -7.60
N PHE A 52 -4.44 22.22 -8.84
CA PHE A 52 -3.65 22.59 -10.01
C PHE A 52 -3.34 24.09 -10.03
N THR A 53 -4.31 24.94 -9.68
CA THR A 53 -4.13 26.38 -9.61
C THR A 53 -3.11 26.76 -8.53
N ILE A 54 -3.15 26.12 -7.35
CA ILE A 54 -2.15 26.32 -6.28
C ILE A 54 -0.75 25.98 -6.77
N ILE A 55 -0.58 24.79 -7.38
CA ILE A 55 0.72 24.34 -7.90
C ILE A 55 1.26 25.31 -8.94
N PHE A 56 0.42 25.70 -9.91
CA PHE A 56 0.83 26.62 -10.97
C PHE A 56 1.21 28.00 -10.41
N ASN A 57 0.40 28.54 -9.51
CA ASN A 57 0.67 29.82 -8.83
C ASN A 57 1.99 29.79 -8.06
N LYS A 58 2.29 28.69 -7.37
CA LYS A 58 3.57 28.46 -6.67
C LYS A 58 4.76 28.44 -7.64
N PHE A 59 4.67 27.68 -8.73
CA PHE A 59 5.76 27.55 -9.71
C PHE A 59 6.11 28.83 -10.46
N PHE A 60 5.11 29.69 -10.69
CA PHE A 60 5.28 30.91 -11.47
C PHE A 60 5.20 32.20 -10.66
N ARG A 61 4.96 32.10 -9.34
CA ARG A 61 4.77 33.23 -8.41
C ARG A 61 3.71 34.19 -8.94
N VAL A 62 2.51 33.66 -9.16
CA VAL A 62 1.34 34.38 -9.67
C VAL A 62 0.10 34.08 -8.85
N GLU A 63 -0.95 34.87 -9.03
CA GLU A 63 -2.23 34.75 -8.31
C GLU A 63 -3.37 34.62 -9.32
N LEU A 64 -3.48 33.46 -9.97
CA LEU A 64 -4.61 33.13 -10.82
C LEU A 64 -5.72 32.49 -9.99
N THR A 65 -6.98 32.79 -10.31
CA THR A 65 -8.14 32.09 -9.74
C THR A 65 -8.49 30.86 -10.58
N THR A 66 -9.20 29.91 -9.98
CA THR A 66 -9.67 28.69 -10.66
C THR A 66 -10.54 29.03 -11.87
N GLU A 67 -11.40 30.04 -11.79
CA GLU A 67 -12.27 30.46 -12.92
C GLU A 67 -11.44 31.00 -14.09
N VAL A 68 -10.38 31.75 -13.80
CA VAL A 68 -9.45 32.24 -14.83
C VAL A 68 -8.72 31.07 -15.48
N VAL A 69 -8.23 30.12 -14.68
CA VAL A 69 -7.56 28.92 -15.19
C VAL A 69 -8.52 28.09 -16.06
N LYS A 70 -9.76 27.84 -15.62
CA LYS A 70 -10.79 27.10 -16.39
C LYS A 70 -11.00 27.74 -17.76
N LYS A 71 -11.24 29.06 -17.79
CA LYS A 71 -11.46 29.83 -19.04
C LYS A 71 -10.28 29.75 -20.00
N ILE A 72 -9.05 29.69 -19.49
CA ILE A 72 -7.85 29.61 -20.32
C ILE A 72 -7.63 28.19 -20.86
N LEU A 73 -7.97 27.16 -20.07
CA LEU A 73 -7.78 25.75 -20.41
C LEU A 73 -8.88 25.19 -21.30
N LEU A 74 -10.13 25.63 -21.16
CA LEU A 74 -11.27 25.09 -21.92
C LEU A 74 -11.08 25.07 -23.45
N PRO A 75 -10.51 26.10 -24.11
CA PRO A 75 -10.21 26.01 -25.54
C PRO A 75 -9.24 24.87 -25.92
N PHE A 76 -8.36 24.43 -25.01
CA PHE A 76 -7.39 23.36 -25.27
C PHE A 76 -7.99 21.96 -25.18
N VAL A 77 -9.04 21.79 -24.38
CA VAL A 77 -9.81 20.53 -24.28
C VAL A 77 -10.27 20.08 -25.67
N PHE A 78 -10.81 21.00 -26.48
CA PHE A 78 -11.28 20.69 -27.83
C PHE A 78 -10.19 20.64 -28.89
N LYS A 79 -8.99 21.17 -28.62
CA LYS A 79 -7.94 21.30 -29.64
C LYS A 79 -7.07 20.04 -29.74
N HIS A 80 -6.64 19.52 -28.61
CA HIS A 80 -5.70 18.39 -28.54
C HIS A 80 -6.22 17.21 -27.72
N ARG A 81 -7.32 17.41 -26.98
CA ARG A 81 -7.97 16.40 -26.13
C ARG A 81 -6.98 15.59 -25.27
N ARG A 82 -5.95 16.25 -24.73
CA ARG A 82 -4.99 15.64 -23.79
C ARG A 82 -5.54 15.56 -22.37
N PHE A 83 -6.52 16.39 -22.07
CA PHE A 83 -7.31 16.37 -20.85
C PHE A 83 -8.70 16.93 -21.14
N GLY A 84 -9.63 16.71 -20.21
CA GLY A 84 -10.92 17.39 -20.16
C GLY A 84 -11.33 17.73 -18.73
N PHE A 85 -12.47 18.38 -18.60
CA PHE A 85 -13.09 18.63 -17.30
C PHE A 85 -14.09 17.55 -16.95
N TYR A 86 -14.08 17.15 -15.68
CA TYR A 86 -15.14 16.43 -15.01
C TYR A 86 -15.44 17.18 -13.71
N GLU A 87 -16.60 17.80 -13.62
CA GLU A 87 -16.94 18.73 -12.53
C GLU A 87 -15.85 19.80 -12.36
N ASP A 88 -15.16 19.78 -11.21
CA ASP A 88 -14.06 20.69 -10.86
C ASP A 88 -12.67 20.05 -11.03
N TYR A 89 -12.56 18.92 -11.73
CA TYR A 89 -11.31 18.21 -11.99
C TYR A 89 -10.82 18.39 -13.42
N LEU A 90 -9.50 18.45 -13.57
CA LEU A 90 -8.81 18.12 -14.81
C LEU A 90 -8.58 16.61 -14.85
N VAL A 91 -8.98 15.96 -15.93
CA VAL A 91 -8.95 14.50 -16.08
C VAL A 91 -8.18 14.12 -17.34
N HIS A 92 -7.30 13.13 -17.21
CA HIS A 92 -6.51 12.57 -18.31
C HIS A 92 -7.43 11.97 -19.38
N TYR A 93 -7.06 12.15 -20.65
CA TYR A 93 -7.92 11.78 -21.78
C TYR A 93 -8.28 10.29 -21.84
N VAL A 94 -7.42 9.41 -21.30
CA VAL A 94 -7.63 7.95 -21.30
C VAL A 94 -8.87 7.55 -20.49
N ILE A 95 -9.17 8.26 -19.41
CA ILE A 95 -10.30 7.93 -18.51
C ILE A 95 -11.45 8.96 -18.59
N LEU A 96 -11.33 9.95 -19.48
CA LEU A 96 -12.23 11.11 -19.52
C LEU A 96 -13.70 10.75 -19.83
N ASP A 97 -13.93 9.64 -20.53
CA ASP A 97 -15.25 9.15 -20.89
C ASP A 97 -15.72 7.98 -20.01
N ASP A 98 -14.97 7.63 -18.96
CA ASP A 98 -15.23 6.49 -18.08
C ASP A 98 -15.53 6.95 -16.64
N PHE A 99 -16.83 7.01 -16.31
CA PHE A 99 -17.29 7.49 -15.01
C PHE A 99 -16.86 6.59 -13.85
N GLU A 100 -16.79 5.27 -14.08
CA GLU A 100 -16.42 4.33 -13.02
C GLU A 100 -14.94 4.51 -12.64
N TRP A 101 -14.09 4.76 -13.63
CA TRP A 101 -12.67 5.02 -13.41
C TRP A 101 -12.40 6.37 -12.78
N VAL A 102 -13.09 7.43 -13.21
CA VAL A 102 -12.93 8.75 -12.59
C VAL A 102 -13.39 8.73 -11.13
N ASP A 103 -14.57 8.17 -10.85
CA ASP A 103 -15.09 8.06 -9.49
C ASP A 103 -14.20 7.16 -8.62
N TYR A 104 -13.72 6.04 -9.16
CA TYR A 104 -12.73 5.17 -8.50
C TYR A 104 -11.48 5.94 -8.11
N LEU A 105 -10.88 6.68 -9.06
CA LEU A 105 -9.62 7.36 -8.82
C LEU A 105 -9.78 8.53 -7.84
N ILE A 106 -10.91 9.23 -7.85
CA ILE A 106 -11.26 10.24 -6.83
C ILE A 106 -11.37 9.58 -5.44
N GLU A 107 -12.09 8.46 -5.35
CA GLU A 107 -12.25 7.72 -4.09
C GLU A 107 -10.91 7.20 -3.55
N GLU A 108 -10.09 6.64 -4.42
CA GLU A 108 -8.81 6.02 -4.10
C GLU A 108 -7.77 7.08 -3.72
N GLN A 109 -7.64 8.16 -4.47
CA GLN A 109 -6.72 9.26 -4.13
C GLN A 109 -7.07 9.88 -2.77
N GLY A 110 -8.36 10.06 -2.48
CA GLY A 110 -8.88 10.49 -1.18
C GLY A 110 -8.05 11.61 -0.52
N MET A 111 -7.72 11.42 0.75
CA MET A 111 -6.95 12.37 1.57
C MET A 111 -5.43 12.16 1.50
N LYS A 112 -4.93 11.31 0.60
CA LYS A 112 -3.48 11.07 0.45
C LYS A 112 -2.73 12.39 0.15
N PRO A 113 -1.50 12.56 0.62
CA PRO A 113 -0.67 13.70 0.25
C PRO A 113 -0.37 13.66 -1.26
N ARG A 114 -0.18 14.83 -1.87
CA ARG A 114 0.17 14.94 -3.30
C ARG A 114 1.68 15.10 -3.46
N TYR A 115 2.26 14.30 -4.34
CA TYR A 115 3.65 14.49 -4.75
C TYR A 115 3.75 15.72 -5.64
N VAL A 116 4.52 16.73 -5.25
CA VAL A 116 4.72 17.95 -6.05
C VAL A 116 6.23 18.13 -6.27
N PRO A 117 6.76 17.67 -7.42
CA PRO A 117 8.17 17.81 -7.72
C PRO A 117 8.55 19.28 -7.98
N GLU A 118 9.86 19.53 -8.09
CA GLU A 118 10.34 20.83 -8.54
C GLU A 118 9.79 21.18 -9.93
N ARG A 119 9.67 22.49 -10.21
CA ARG A 119 9.06 22.99 -11.45
C ARG A 119 9.68 22.40 -12.72
N ALA A 120 11.00 22.23 -12.75
CA ALA A 120 11.70 21.68 -13.92
C ALA A 120 11.31 20.22 -14.15
N THR A 121 11.36 19.41 -13.09
CA THR A 121 10.93 18.00 -13.11
C THR A 121 9.44 17.87 -13.44
N PHE A 122 8.57 18.70 -12.86
CA PHE A 122 7.15 18.72 -13.19
C PHE A 122 6.91 18.93 -14.69
N ALA A 123 7.68 19.81 -15.33
CA ALA A 123 7.52 20.08 -16.75
C ALA A 123 7.85 18.88 -17.65
N ASN A 124 8.74 17.98 -17.21
CA ASN A 124 9.12 16.78 -17.96
C ASN A 124 7.94 15.83 -18.17
N TYR A 125 7.00 15.78 -17.21
CA TYR A 125 5.76 14.99 -17.33
C TYR A 125 4.82 15.46 -18.45
N THR A 126 5.13 16.55 -19.16
CA THR A 126 4.44 16.86 -20.43
C THR A 126 4.64 15.72 -21.44
N ASN A 127 5.78 15.04 -21.38
CA ASN A 127 6.01 13.77 -22.05
C ASN A 127 5.35 12.65 -21.25
N GLU A 128 4.40 11.95 -21.86
CA GLU A 128 3.60 10.91 -21.19
C GLU A 128 4.41 9.64 -20.86
N VAL A 129 5.54 9.44 -21.53
CA VAL A 129 6.46 8.31 -21.25
C VAL A 129 7.63 8.71 -20.36
N TYR A 130 7.61 9.91 -19.78
CA TYR A 130 8.67 10.34 -18.86
C TYR A 130 8.57 9.62 -17.51
N GLU A 131 9.70 9.09 -17.06
CA GLU A 131 9.90 8.56 -15.72
C GLU A 131 11.11 9.26 -15.08
N GLU A 132 11.04 9.52 -13.77
CA GLU A 132 12.16 10.14 -13.03
C GLU A 132 13.33 9.16 -12.81
N ALA A 133 13.00 7.87 -12.69
CA ALA A 133 13.95 6.78 -12.56
C ALA A 133 13.42 5.60 -13.40
N ASP A 134 14.32 4.92 -14.10
CA ASP A 134 13.97 3.73 -14.86
C ASP A 134 13.91 2.52 -13.93
N ASN A 135 12.75 2.32 -13.33
CA ASN A 135 12.50 1.19 -12.42
C ASN A 135 12.19 -0.10 -13.18
N TRP A 136 12.09 -0.04 -14.51
CA TRP A 136 11.71 -1.16 -15.37
C TRP A 136 12.88 -1.72 -16.18
N GLU A 137 14.02 -1.03 -16.21
CA GLU A 137 15.22 -1.47 -16.92
C GLU A 137 15.66 -2.89 -16.52
N THR A 138 15.66 -3.21 -15.22
CA THR A 138 16.02 -4.56 -14.75
C THR A 138 15.09 -5.63 -15.33
N VAL A 139 13.77 -5.35 -15.39
CA VAL A 139 12.77 -6.25 -15.98
C VAL A 139 13.02 -6.39 -17.47
N PHE A 140 13.25 -5.27 -18.16
CA PHE A 140 13.48 -5.23 -19.60
C PHE A 140 14.75 -6.00 -20.00
N GLN A 141 15.86 -5.78 -19.29
CA GLN A 141 17.12 -6.48 -19.52
C GLN A 141 17.02 -7.98 -19.25
N PHE A 142 16.30 -8.37 -18.20
CA PHE A 142 16.01 -9.78 -17.94
C PHE A 142 15.26 -10.41 -19.13
N MET A 143 14.21 -9.74 -19.62
CA MET A 143 13.41 -10.25 -20.74
C MET A 143 14.23 -10.39 -22.02
N ILE A 144 15.04 -9.38 -22.36
CA ILE A 144 15.94 -9.46 -23.52
C ILE A 144 16.98 -10.57 -23.35
N GLY A 145 17.60 -10.68 -22.19
CA GLY A 145 18.63 -11.69 -21.92
C GLY A 145 18.10 -13.11 -22.04
N LYS A 146 16.85 -13.34 -21.62
CA LYS A 146 16.24 -14.67 -21.60
C LYS A 146 15.52 -15.04 -22.90
N PHE A 147 14.74 -14.12 -23.46
CA PHE A 147 13.85 -14.38 -24.61
C PHE A 147 14.40 -13.80 -25.91
N GLY A 148 15.54 -13.11 -25.86
CA GLY A 148 16.21 -12.51 -27.00
C GLY A 148 15.71 -11.08 -27.30
N ASP A 149 16.56 -10.31 -27.97
CA ASP A 149 16.23 -8.97 -28.49
C ASP A 149 15.36 -9.09 -29.76
N THR A 150 14.07 -9.35 -29.55
CA THR A 150 13.09 -9.54 -30.62
C THR A 150 11.92 -8.57 -30.45
N LYS A 151 11.18 -8.35 -31.54
CA LYS A 151 9.96 -7.52 -31.48
C LYS A 151 8.93 -8.13 -30.54
N GLU A 152 8.85 -9.45 -30.51
CA GLU A 152 7.96 -10.23 -29.66
C GLU A 152 8.27 -9.99 -28.18
N THR A 153 9.55 -10.07 -27.78
CA THR A 153 10.00 -9.76 -26.42
C THR A 153 9.67 -8.31 -26.04
N PHE A 154 9.91 -7.37 -26.95
CA PHE A 154 9.62 -5.95 -26.73
C PHE A 154 8.12 -5.72 -26.52
N THR A 155 7.25 -6.28 -27.39
CA THR A 155 5.80 -6.19 -27.24
C THR A 155 5.33 -6.81 -25.92
N ALA A 156 5.82 -8.00 -25.59
CA ALA A 156 5.48 -8.67 -24.34
C ALA A 156 5.86 -7.84 -23.11
N PHE A 157 7.02 -7.17 -23.11
CA PHE A 157 7.42 -6.28 -22.03
C PHE A 157 6.40 -5.15 -21.81
N PHE A 158 5.97 -4.46 -22.87
CA PHE A 158 4.98 -3.39 -22.73
C PHE A 158 3.61 -3.91 -22.30
N ASP A 159 3.17 -5.05 -22.80
CA ASP A 159 1.90 -5.66 -22.39
C ASP A 159 1.90 -6.02 -20.91
N ILE A 160 2.97 -6.67 -20.43
CA ILE A 160 3.16 -7.01 -19.01
C ILE A 160 3.27 -5.75 -18.16
N ARG A 161 4.10 -4.78 -18.55
CA ARG A 161 4.29 -3.52 -17.80
C ARG A 161 2.98 -2.73 -17.68
N ASN A 162 2.25 -2.58 -18.79
CA ASN A 162 0.98 -1.86 -18.80
C ASN A 162 -0.08 -2.57 -17.96
N TYR A 163 -0.12 -3.91 -18.02
CA TYR A 163 -0.98 -4.71 -17.15
C TYR A 163 -0.63 -4.43 -15.69
N VAL A 164 0.62 -4.64 -15.27
CA VAL A 164 1.08 -4.47 -13.87
C VAL A 164 0.81 -3.06 -13.33
N LEU A 165 0.99 -2.02 -14.15
CA LEU A 165 0.70 -0.64 -13.78
C LEU A 165 -0.81 -0.36 -13.68
N GLY A 166 -1.66 -0.96 -14.53
CA GLY A 166 -3.11 -0.72 -14.53
C GLY A 166 -3.95 -1.60 -13.60
N SER A 167 -3.56 -2.86 -13.43
CA SER A 167 -4.24 -3.87 -12.60
C SER A 167 -3.23 -4.91 -12.15
N PHE A 168 -3.25 -5.29 -10.88
CA PHE A 168 -2.32 -6.29 -10.37
C PHE A 168 -3.07 -7.42 -9.73
N ASP A 169 -3.65 -8.27 -10.58
CA ASP A 169 -4.15 -9.59 -10.24
C ASP A 169 -3.16 -10.63 -10.77
N LEU A 170 -2.68 -11.51 -9.89
CA LEU A 170 -1.65 -12.50 -10.19
C LEU A 170 -2.11 -13.56 -11.20
N PHE A 171 -3.39 -13.92 -11.17
CA PHE A 171 -3.94 -14.95 -12.06
C PHE A 171 -4.04 -14.46 -13.48
N GLU A 172 -4.51 -13.23 -13.63
CA GLU A 172 -4.57 -12.54 -14.92
C GLU A 172 -3.16 -12.18 -15.43
N LEU A 173 -2.20 -11.87 -14.55
CA LEU A 173 -0.82 -11.62 -14.96
C LEU A 173 -0.18 -12.87 -15.55
N LYS A 174 -0.34 -14.04 -14.90
CA LYS A 174 0.16 -15.31 -15.45
C LYS A 174 -0.42 -15.58 -16.83
N GLU A 175 -1.74 -15.42 -16.99
CA GLU A 175 -2.41 -15.56 -18.28
C GLU A 175 -1.88 -14.54 -19.31
N THR A 176 -1.61 -13.31 -18.89
CA THR A 176 -1.04 -12.25 -19.74
C THR A 176 0.37 -12.61 -20.22
N ILE A 177 1.23 -13.12 -19.34
CA ILE A 177 2.57 -13.60 -19.69
C ILE A 177 2.48 -14.74 -20.71
N GLU A 178 1.63 -15.74 -20.46
CA GLU A 178 1.46 -16.88 -21.37
C GLU A 178 0.91 -16.43 -22.74
N LYS A 179 -0.04 -15.49 -22.77
CA LYS A 179 -0.59 -14.89 -24.00
C LYS A 179 0.44 -14.07 -24.77
N SER A 180 1.39 -13.45 -24.09
CA SER A 180 2.47 -12.68 -24.71
C SER A 180 3.49 -13.57 -25.43
N GLY A 181 3.36 -14.90 -25.36
CA GLY A 181 4.24 -15.86 -26.01
C GLY A 181 5.50 -16.19 -25.20
N ILE A 182 5.62 -15.61 -23.99
CA ILE A 182 6.71 -15.86 -23.05
C ILE A 182 6.41 -17.12 -22.24
N LYS A 183 7.41 -18.01 -22.15
CA LYS A 183 7.34 -19.24 -21.36
C LYS A 183 8.58 -19.37 -20.50
N PHE A 184 8.36 -19.58 -19.20
CA PHE A 184 9.39 -19.90 -18.24
C PHE A 184 9.60 -21.41 -18.18
N ASP A 185 10.83 -21.84 -17.94
CA ASP A 185 11.19 -23.26 -17.92
C ASP A 185 10.77 -23.91 -16.59
N ASP A 186 10.82 -23.14 -15.49
CA ASP A 186 10.35 -23.56 -14.19
C ASP A 186 9.58 -22.46 -13.43
N GLU A 187 8.89 -22.88 -12.36
CA GLU A 187 8.06 -22.00 -11.52
C GLU A 187 8.90 -21.05 -10.67
N LYS A 188 10.13 -21.43 -10.31
CA LYS A 188 11.02 -20.58 -9.51
C LYS A 188 11.45 -19.34 -10.31
N GLU A 189 11.81 -19.51 -11.57
CA GLU A 189 12.16 -18.39 -12.45
C GLU A 189 10.96 -17.47 -12.69
N LEU A 190 9.75 -18.02 -12.76
CA LEU A 190 8.53 -17.22 -12.86
C LEU A 190 8.34 -16.36 -11.60
N VAL A 191 8.57 -16.93 -10.41
CA VAL A 191 8.53 -16.20 -9.12
C VAL A 191 9.61 -15.12 -9.03
N GLU A 192 10.82 -15.37 -9.51
CA GLU A 192 11.88 -14.34 -9.57
C GLU A 192 11.53 -13.22 -10.55
N PHE A 193 10.95 -13.57 -11.72
CA PHE A 193 10.49 -12.58 -12.70
C PHE A 193 9.39 -11.70 -12.16
N PHE A 194 8.43 -12.34 -11.51
CA PHE A 194 7.45 -11.72 -10.67
C PHE A 194 8.14 -10.73 -9.74
N ASP A 195 8.91 -11.13 -8.74
CA ASP A 195 9.52 -10.19 -7.77
C ASP A 195 10.12 -8.90 -8.37
N MET A 196 10.75 -8.99 -9.55
CA MET A 196 11.23 -7.81 -10.29
C MET A 196 10.11 -6.85 -10.72
N LEU A 197 8.99 -7.35 -11.23
CA LEU A 197 7.81 -6.58 -11.61
C LEU A 197 7.18 -5.84 -10.40
N VAL A 198 7.15 -6.44 -9.20
CA VAL A 198 6.65 -5.76 -7.97
C VAL A 198 7.60 -4.67 -7.57
N LYS A 199 8.89 -4.95 -7.58
CA LYS A 199 9.91 -3.95 -7.25
C LYS A 199 9.77 -2.76 -8.21
N ALA A 200 9.63 -3.03 -9.51
CA ALA A 200 9.40 -1.99 -10.52
C ALA A 200 8.12 -1.19 -10.24
N LYS A 201 6.99 -1.86 -9.99
CA LYS A 201 5.70 -1.23 -9.68
C LYS A 201 5.77 -0.36 -8.43
N ASN A 202 6.30 -0.88 -7.32
CA ASN A 202 6.34 -0.18 -6.04
C ASN A 202 7.22 1.07 -6.04
N ASN A 203 8.21 1.11 -6.94
CA ASN A 203 9.06 2.27 -7.18
C ASN A 203 8.55 3.17 -8.32
N SER A 204 7.46 2.79 -9.00
CA SER A 204 6.84 3.59 -10.07
C SER A 204 5.80 4.57 -9.51
N ARG A 205 5.72 5.74 -10.15
CA ARG A 205 4.75 6.81 -9.79
C ARG A 205 3.35 6.34 -10.14
N MET A 206 2.40 6.41 -9.20
CA MET A 206 1.03 5.92 -9.40
C MET A 206 -0.01 7.05 -9.34
N TRP A 207 -1.04 6.96 -10.19
CA TRP A 207 -2.17 7.91 -10.19
C TRP A 207 -2.98 7.81 -8.90
N GLU A 208 -3.20 6.59 -8.40
CA GLU A 208 -3.89 6.26 -7.15
C GLU A 208 -3.21 6.86 -5.92
N HIS A 209 -1.91 7.16 -6.04
CA HIS A 209 -1.05 7.69 -4.98
C HIS A 209 -0.75 9.19 -5.17
N LYS A 210 -1.51 9.89 -6.02
CA LYS A 210 -1.30 11.31 -6.35
C LYS A 210 0.14 11.60 -6.76
N GLY A 211 0.74 10.72 -7.56
CA GLY A 211 2.08 10.84 -8.10
C GLY A 211 3.20 10.39 -7.15
N TYR A 212 2.91 9.86 -5.96
CA TYR A 212 3.92 9.14 -5.19
C TYR A 212 4.11 7.72 -5.74
N THR A 213 5.28 7.16 -5.49
CA THR A 213 5.49 5.70 -5.55
C THR A 213 4.81 5.04 -4.35
N SER A 214 4.56 3.73 -4.41
CA SER A 214 4.02 3.00 -3.25
C SER A 214 4.96 3.14 -2.04
N LEU A 215 6.28 3.03 -2.24
CA LEU A 215 7.27 3.09 -1.17
C LEU A 215 7.38 4.47 -0.51
N GLU A 216 7.47 5.56 -1.28
CA GLU A 216 7.51 6.91 -0.70
C GLU A 216 6.20 7.22 0.05
N LEU A 217 5.05 6.83 -0.51
CA LEU A 217 3.78 7.04 0.17
C LEU A 217 3.76 6.27 1.49
N MET A 218 4.19 5.00 1.50
CA MET A 218 4.30 4.20 2.71
C MET A 218 5.18 4.89 3.77
N GLU A 219 6.35 5.42 3.38
CA GLU A 219 7.24 6.14 4.30
C GLU A 219 6.60 7.40 4.88
N ILE A 220 5.87 8.18 4.07
CA ILE A 220 5.18 9.38 4.55
C ILE A 220 4.09 9.00 5.55
N LEU A 221 3.33 7.95 5.26
CA LEU A 221 2.27 7.48 6.14
C LEU A 221 2.83 6.90 7.44
N LYS A 222 4.02 6.27 7.40
CA LYS A 222 4.77 5.79 8.57
C LYS A 222 5.10 6.88 9.58
N ASN A 223 5.42 8.07 9.09
CA ASN A 223 5.93 9.15 9.92
C ASN A 223 4.84 9.93 10.69
N GLY A 224 3.56 9.53 10.64
CA GLY A 224 2.42 10.32 11.14
C GLY A 224 1.49 9.70 12.20
N GLU A 225 1.54 8.38 12.45
CA GLU A 225 0.48 7.68 13.19
C GLU A 225 0.99 6.89 14.42
N PRO A 226 0.13 6.62 15.43
CA PRO A 226 0.51 5.87 16.61
C PRO A 226 0.75 4.41 16.24
N VAL A 227 1.91 3.91 16.64
CA VAL A 227 2.23 2.49 16.57
C VAL A 227 1.41 1.78 17.63
N ILE A 228 0.66 0.77 17.20
CA ILE A 228 -0.16 -0.05 18.09
C ILE A 228 0.73 -1.22 18.50
N SER A 229 0.95 -1.35 19.80
CA SER A 229 1.69 -2.46 20.37
C SER A 229 0.74 -3.25 21.26
N ASP A 230 0.72 -4.56 21.05
CA ASP A 230 -0.11 -5.51 21.80
C ASP A 230 0.06 -5.36 23.32
N LEU A 231 1.32 -5.26 23.75
CA LEU A 231 1.74 -4.98 25.14
C LEU A 231 1.05 -3.80 25.82
N PHE A 232 0.62 -2.81 25.06
CA PHE A 232 0.07 -1.55 25.57
C PHE A 232 -1.36 -1.31 25.10
N ALA A 233 -1.98 -2.28 24.43
CA ALA A 233 -3.34 -2.17 23.94
C ALA A 233 -4.33 -2.24 25.11
N THR A 234 -4.85 -1.09 25.55
CA THR A 234 -6.01 -1.03 26.43
C THR A 234 -7.24 -0.86 25.55
N VAL A 235 -8.03 -1.92 25.38
CA VAL A 235 -9.23 -1.87 24.53
C VAL A 235 -10.46 -2.19 25.37
N GLU A 236 -11.08 -1.14 25.89
CA GLU A 236 -12.44 -1.18 26.40
C GLU A 236 -13.40 -0.80 25.27
N TYR A 237 -14.27 -1.73 24.86
CA TYR A 237 -15.31 -1.45 23.87
C TYR A 237 -16.68 -1.56 24.52
N ASP A 238 -17.55 -0.58 24.28
CA ASP A 238 -18.94 -0.64 24.73
C ASP A 238 -19.69 -1.71 23.92
N PRO A 239 -20.17 -2.81 24.54
CA PRO A 239 -20.85 -3.92 23.86
C PRO A 239 -22.10 -3.50 23.08
N GLU A 240 -22.70 -2.36 23.42
CA GLU A 240 -23.93 -1.85 22.82
C GLU A 240 -23.71 -0.98 21.57
N THR A 241 -22.46 -0.57 21.29
CA THR A 241 -22.11 0.24 20.12
C THR A 241 -22.06 -0.56 18.82
N GLU A 242 -22.11 0.12 17.68
CA GLU A 242 -21.92 -0.51 16.37
C GLU A 242 -20.55 -1.17 16.29
N CYS A 243 -20.51 -2.42 15.80
CA CYS A 243 -19.30 -3.20 15.72
C CYS A 243 -18.26 -2.54 14.79
N HIS A 244 -17.01 -2.46 15.24
CA HIS A 244 -15.93 -1.86 14.45
C HIS A 244 -15.75 -2.52 13.08
N CYS A 245 -16.13 -3.79 12.88
CA CYS A 245 -15.96 -4.48 11.59
C CYS A 245 -16.86 -3.96 10.44
N GLY A 246 -17.69 -2.94 10.71
CA GLY A 246 -18.56 -2.30 9.71
C GLY A 246 -19.78 -3.14 9.33
N SER A 247 -20.22 -4.04 10.22
CA SER A 247 -21.36 -4.93 10.00
C SER A 247 -22.72 -4.23 10.16
N GLY A 248 -22.78 -3.04 10.76
CA GLY A 248 -24.03 -2.36 11.07
C GLY A 248 -24.82 -2.96 12.24
N ILE A 249 -24.26 -3.93 12.95
CA ILE A 249 -24.88 -4.56 14.14
C ILE A 249 -24.06 -4.29 15.40
N LYS A 250 -24.67 -4.49 16.57
CA LYS A 250 -24.02 -4.26 17.87
C LYS A 250 -22.80 -5.16 18.06
N TYR A 251 -21.72 -4.61 18.62
CA TYR A 251 -20.44 -5.31 18.85
C TYR A 251 -20.63 -6.65 19.57
N GLN A 252 -21.45 -6.68 20.62
CA GLN A 252 -21.74 -7.91 21.39
C GLN A 252 -22.39 -9.04 20.58
N ARG A 253 -23.02 -8.73 19.45
CA ARG A 253 -23.67 -9.71 18.55
C ARG A 253 -22.83 -9.99 17.32
N CYS A 254 -21.60 -9.48 17.27
CA CYS A 254 -20.73 -9.51 16.11
C CYS A 254 -19.32 -9.96 16.52
N CYS A 255 -18.29 -9.11 16.35
CA CYS A 255 -16.90 -9.48 16.60
C CYS A 255 -16.59 -9.88 18.03
N MET A 256 -17.36 -9.43 19.03
CA MET A 256 -17.12 -9.79 20.43
C MET A 256 -17.05 -11.31 20.66
N LEU A 257 -17.90 -12.09 20.00
CA LEU A 257 -17.88 -13.56 20.14
C LEU A 257 -16.60 -14.19 19.58
N VAL A 258 -16.10 -13.61 18.48
CA VAL A 258 -14.89 -14.07 17.80
C VAL A 258 -13.64 -13.65 18.59
N GLU A 259 -13.65 -12.43 19.11
CA GLU A 259 -12.53 -11.81 19.83
C GLU A 259 -12.34 -12.38 21.23
N LEU A 260 -13.41 -12.85 21.88
CA LEU A 260 -13.36 -13.55 23.16
C LEU A 260 -12.93 -15.02 23.05
N SER A 261 -12.67 -15.52 21.84
CA SER A 261 -12.15 -16.88 21.67
C SER A 261 -10.73 -16.98 22.22
N GLU A 262 -10.49 -17.95 23.12
CA GLU A 262 -9.16 -18.24 23.66
C GLU A 262 -8.22 -18.84 22.61
N ASP A 263 -8.77 -19.32 21.49
CA ASP A 263 -7.99 -19.95 20.42
C ASP A 263 -7.40 -18.94 19.43
N ASN A 264 -7.79 -17.66 19.47
CA ASN A 264 -7.33 -16.68 18.48
C ASN A 264 -5.99 -15.99 18.82
N HIS A 265 -5.45 -16.26 20.02
CA HIS A 265 -4.19 -15.73 20.52
C HIS A 265 -3.38 -16.83 21.23
N LEU A 266 -2.18 -16.50 21.72
CA LEU A 266 -1.36 -17.40 22.54
C LEU A 266 -1.95 -17.58 23.95
N THR A 267 -1.70 -18.72 24.61
CA THR A 267 -2.03 -18.85 26.04
C THR A 267 -1.18 -17.87 26.86
N LYS A 268 -1.56 -17.67 28.13
CA LYS A 268 -0.79 -16.77 29.02
C LYS A 268 0.68 -17.22 29.15
N GLU A 269 0.92 -18.51 29.31
CA GLU A 269 2.26 -19.08 29.43
C GLU A 269 3.07 -18.91 28.14
N GLU A 270 2.44 -19.13 26.98
CA GLU A 270 3.07 -18.94 25.66
C GLU A 270 3.40 -17.46 25.42
N SER A 271 2.48 -16.55 25.78
CA SER A 271 2.64 -15.09 25.68
C SER A 271 3.77 -14.59 26.59
N ASP A 272 3.81 -15.06 27.84
CA ASP A 272 4.86 -14.71 28.80
C ASP A 272 6.22 -15.24 28.34
N PHE A 273 6.27 -16.46 27.79
CA PHE A 273 7.48 -17.01 27.17
C PHE A 273 7.96 -16.13 26.01
N PHE A 274 7.06 -15.75 25.09
CA PHE A 274 7.39 -14.88 23.97
C PHE A 274 7.97 -13.54 24.44
N TYR A 275 7.27 -12.82 25.33
CA TYR A 275 7.71 -11.49 25.75
C TYR A 275 8.99 -11.50 26.57
N ASN A 276 9.22 -12.53 27.40
CA ASN A 276 10.48 -12.69 28.12
C ASN A 276 11.66 -12.85 27.17
N LEU A 277 11.51 -13.66 26.12
CA LEU A 277 12.57 -13.88 25.13
C LEU A 277 12.74 -12.66 24.21
N TRP A 278 11.63 -12.08 23.75
CA TRP A 278 11.59 -10.93 22.86
C TRP A 278 12.24 -9.70 23.48
N LEU A 279 11.93 -9.37 24.73
CA LEU A 279 12.52 -8.21 25.40
C LEU A 279 14.01 -8.38 25.71
N GLN A 280 14.46 -9.60 26.03
CA GLN A 280 15.89 -9.89 26.18
C GLN A 280 16.65 -9.65 24.87
N LEU A 281 16.07 -10.08 23.74
CA LEU A 281 16.63 -9.83 22.42
C LEU A 281 16.68 -8.32 22.12
N LEU A 282 15.57 -7.59 22.31
CA LEU A 282 15.55 -6.14 22.09
C LEU A 282 16.55 -5.40 23.00
N ASP A 283 16.66 -5.77 24.27
CA ASP A 283 17.67 -5.20 25.17
C ASP A 283 19.10 -5.43 24.66
N PHE A 284 19.40 -6.66 24.18
CA PHE A 284 20.68 -6.94 23.55
C PHE A 284 20.93 -6.07 22.32
N VAL A 285 19.95 -5.95 21.41
CA VAL A 285 20.05 -5.10 20.22
C VAL A 285 20.32 -3.64 20.61
N ASN A 286 19.56 -3.10 21.56
CA ASN A 286 19.70 -1.74 22.04
C ASN A 286 21.11 -1.47 22.59
N ARG A 287 21.64 -2.37 23.42
CA ARG A 287 23.00 -2.25 23.97
C ARG A 287 24.09 -2.43 22.92
N ARG A 288 23.93 -3.41 22.02
CA ARG A 288 24.92 -3.77 21.00
C ARG A 288 25.07 -2.72 19.91
N LEU A 289 23.95 -2.12 19.48
CA LEU A 289 23.91 -1.10 18.42
C LEU A 289 23.85 0.33 18.97
N LYS A 290 23.66 0.50 20.28
CA LYS A 290 23.50 1.81 20.95
C LYS A 290 22.38 2.63 20.32
N VAL A 291 21.23 2.00 20.11
CA VAL A 291 20.08 2.62 19.43
C VAL A 291 19.50 3.77 20.26
N THR A 292 19.41 3.58 21.58
CA THR A 292 18.90 4.57 22.52
C THR A 292 19.69 4.55 23.84
N ASP A 293 19.60 5.63 24.62
CA ASP A 293 20.18 5.71 25.97
C ASP A 293 19.27 5.07 27.04
N SER A 294 18.04 4.68 26.67
CA SER A 294 17.06 4.06 27.57
C SER A 294 17.41 2.59 27.84
N VAL A 295 17.14 2.12 29.06
CA VAL A 295 17.27 0.70 29.42
C VAL A 295 15.94 0.01 29.15
N ILE A 296 15.97 -1.14 28.49
CA ILE A 296 14.78 -1.96 28.27
C ILE A 296 14.52 -2.79 29.52
N ASN A 297 13.33 -2.64 30.11
CA ASN A 297 12.87 -3.42 31.25
C ASN A 297 12.38 -4.78 30.76
N VAL A 298 13.24 -5.79 30.88
CA VAL A 298 12.92 -7.17 30.48
C VAL A 298 11.98 -7.89 31.46
N THR A 299 11.83 -7.40 32.69
CA THR A 299 11.02 -8.05 33.73
C THR A 299 9.56 -7.61 33.72
N ASN A 300 9.31 -6.35 33.40
CA ASN A 300 7.95 -5.78 33.33
C ASN A 300 7.75 -5.19 31.93
N PRO A 301 7.20 -5.97 30.99
CA PRO A 301 7.02 -5.54 29.61
C PRO A 301 6.29 -4.19 29.45
N THR A 302 5.28 -3.95 30.28
CA THR A 302 4.43 -2.75 30.28
C THR A 302 5.10 -1.49 30.83
N ASP A 303 6.26 -1.61 31.49
CA ASP A 303 7.00 -0.46 32.04
C ASP A 303 7.90 0.22 30.99
N ASN A 304 8.00 -0.37 29.79
CA ASN A 304 8.82 0.17 28.70
C ASN A 304 8.11 1.30 27.94
N ASP A 305 8.88 2.20 27.33
CA ASP A 305 8.34 3.16 26.35
C ASP A 305 8.15 2.45 25.00
N PRO A 306 6.92 2.37 24.45
CA PRO A 306 6.65 1.74 23.16
C PRO A 306 7.49 2.34 22.01
N LYS A 307 7.78 3.65 22.05
CA LYS A 307 8.59 4.32 21.02
C LYS A 307 10.05 3.92 21.07
N VAL A 308 10.57 3.62 22.26
CA VAL A 308 11.93 3.10 22.45
C VAL A 308 12.01 1.69 21.90
N LEU A 309 11.09 0.82 22.32
CA LEU A 309 11.04 -0.57 21.83
C LEU A 309 10.94 -0.63 20.31
N MET A 310 10.08 0.20 19.71
CA MET A 310 9.92 0.28 18.25
C MET A 310 11.23 0.65 17.54
N LYS A 311 11.94 1.69 17.99
CA LYS A 311 13.21 2.10 17.36
C LYS A 311 14.25 0.97 17.39
N VAL A 312 14.30 0.25 18.51
CA VAL A 312 15.21 -0.88 18.69
C VAL A 312 14.79 -2.06 17.81
N ARG A 313 13.50 -2.37 17.79
CA ARG A 313 12.87 -3.38 16.94
C ARG A 313 13.13 -3.12 15.45
N ASP A 314 13.07 -1.87 15.00
CA ASP A 314 13.35 -1.54 13.61
C ASP A 314 14.80 -1.84 13.23
N LYS A 315 15.75 -1.61 14.16
CA LYS A 315 17.17 -1.98 13.97
C LYS A 315 17.40 -3.48 13.95
N LEU A 316 16.68 -4.25 14.76
CA LEU A 316 16.72 -5.71 14.70
C LEU A 316 16.29 -6.21 13.31
N TRP A 317 15.23 -5.65 12.74
CA TRP A 317 14.71 -6.06 11.44
C TRP A 317 15.36 -5.36 10.24
N GLU A 318 16.41 -4.57 10.45
CA GLU A 318 17.32 -4.10 9.38
C GLU A 318 18.43 -5.13 9.11
N ASP A 319 18.87 -5.86 10.15
CA ASP A 319 19.91 -6.89 10.08
C ASP A 319 19.65 -7.99 11.11
N THR A 320 19.12 -9.13 10.66
CA THR A 320 18.77 -10.26 11.52
C THR A 320 19.98 -11.07 12.00
N ASP A 321 21.19 -10.87 11.45
CA ASP A 321 22.40 -11.58 11.93
C ASP A 321 22.70 -11.24 13.41
N ILE A 322 22.19 -10.12 13.92
CA ILE A 322 22.29 -9.78 15.34
C ILE A 322 21.59 -10.79 16.26
N ILE A 323 20.61 -11.55 15.76
CA ILE A 323 19.97 -12.65 16.50
C ILE A 323 20.99 -13.76 16.75
N ARG A 324 21.82 -14.09 15.75
CA ARG A 324 22.91 -15.05 15.90
C ARG A 324 23.94 -14.57 16.92
N GLU A 325 24.28 -13.28 16.89
CA GLU A 325 25.12 -12.67 17.92
C GLU A 325 24.52 -12.83 19.32
N PHE A 326 23.21 -12.57 19.47
CA PHE A 326 22.51 -12.73 20.75
C PHE A 326 22.55 -14.18 21.27
N ILE A 327 22.30 -15.16 20.40
CA ILE A 327 22.35 -16.60 20.71
C ILE A 327 23.74 -17.01 21.20
N HIS A 328 24.80 -16.50 20.56
CA HIS A 328 26.18 -16.80 20.94
C HIS A 328 26.57 -16.15 22.27
N ASN A 329 26.12 -14.92 22.51
CA ASN A 329 26.46 -14.15 23.71
C ASN A 329 25.56 -14.45 24.93
N THR A 330 24.55 -15.33 24.78
CA THR A 330 23.64 -15.71 25.86
C THR A 330 23.64 -17.23 26.08
N PRO A 331 24.66 -17.79 26.79
CA PRO A 331 24.76 -19.22 27.03
C PRO A 331 23.60 -19.82 27.82
N SER A 332 22.92 -19.00 28.63
CA SER A 332 21.80 -19.41 29.49
C SER A 332 20.51 -19.75 28.74
N LEU A 333 20.41 -19.43 27.45
CA LEU A 333 19.24 -19.78 26.64
C LEU A 333 19.06 -21.30 26.57
N SER A 334 17.85 -21.74 26.89
CA SER A 334 17.37 -23.10 26.72
C SER A 334 17.34 -23.51 25.25
N PHE A 335 17.21 -24.82 25.00
CA PHE A 335 17.06 -25.34 23.64
C PHE A 335 15.84 -24.75 22.93
N GLU A 336 14.71 -24.62 23.63
CA GLU A 336 13.47 -24.11 23.05
C GLU A 336 13.59 -22.62 22.68
N GLU A 337 14.20 -21.80 23.54
CA GLU A 337 14.46 -20.38 23.22
C GLU A 337 15.37 -20.24 22.00
N ARG A 338 16.44 -21.03 21.91
CA ARG A 338 17.35 -21.02 20.74
C ARG A 338 16.62 -21.41 19.45
N LYS A 339 15.73 -22.40 19.53
CA LYS A 339 14.92 -22.85 18.40
C LYS A 339 14.02 -21.72 17.88
N HIS A 340 13.32 -21.01 18.77
CA HIS A 340 12.50 -19.86 18.38
C HIS A 340 13.34 -18.73 17.77
N LEU A 341 14.47 -18.38 18.38
CA LEU A 341 15.35 -17.33 17.87
C LEU A 341 15.87 -17.65 16.45
N HIS A 342 16.28 -18.89 16.20
CA HIS A 342 16.67 -19.30 14.84
C HIS A 342 15.49 -19.24 13.86
N GLY A 343 14.29 -19.65 14.28
CA GLY A 343 13.10 -19.47 13.44
C GLY A 343 12.84 -18.00 13.10
N TRP A 344 13.01 -17.08 14.06
CA TRP A 344 12.85 -15.65 13.82
C TRP A 344 13.96 -15.08 12.91
N GLU A 345 15.18 -15.59 13.03
CA GLU A 345 16.33 -15.20 12.20
C GLU A 345 16.12 -15.56 10.74
N PHE A 346 15.67 -16.79 10.47
CA PHE A 346 15.66 -17.36 9.11
C PHE A 346 14.31 -17.33 8.42
N ASN A 347 13.19 -17.36 9.17
CA ASN A 347 11.85 -17.52 8.61
C ASN A 347 10.91 -16.35 8.95
N SER A 348 11.41 -15.25 9.50
CA SER A 348 10.56 -14.07 9.73
C SER A 348 10.16 -13.40 8.42
N ILE A 349 8.92 -12.89 8.38
CA ILE A 349 8.38 -12.23 7.20
C ILE A 349 8.00 -10.79 7.55
N LYS A 350 8.90 -9.86 7.21
CA LYS A 350 8.65 -8.42 7.28
C LYS A 350 7.82 -7.99 6.06
N GLY A 351 6.79 -7.18 6.28
CA GLY A 351 6.03 -6.64 5.16
C GLY A 351 4.83 -5.80 5.55
N THR A 352 4.13 -5.38 4.51
CA THR A 352 2.80 -4.80 4.60
C THR A 352 1.78 -5.89 4.40
N PHE A 353 0.77 -5.90 5.26
CA PHE A 353 -0.29 -6.89 5.23
C PHE A 353 -1.65 -6.20 5.25
N VAL A 354 -2.61 -6.78 4.55
CA VAL A 354 -4.02 -6.49 4.78
C VAL A 354 -4.54 -7.52 5.78
N LEU A 355 -4.88 -7.07 6.98
CA LEU A 355 -5.71 -7.84 7.89
C LEU A 355 -7.12 -7.86 7.30
N TYR A 356 -7.49 -9.02 6.77
CA TYR A 356 -8.72 -9.21 6.01
C TYR A 356 -9.92 -9.52 6.91
N GLN A 357 -9.72 -10.43 7.87
CA GLN A 357 -10.75 -10.92 8.78
C GLN A 357 -10.12 -11.56 10.03
N GLN A 358 -10.81 -11.47 11.16
CA GLN A 358 -10.57 -12.29 12.35
C GLN A 358 -11.54 -13.48 12.39
N THR A 359 -11.02 -14.68 12.66
CA THR A 359 -11.81 -15.88 13.02
C THR A 359 -11.57 -16.24 14.49
N GLU A 360 -12.30 -17.24 14.99
CA GLU A 360 -12.17 -17.74 16.36
C GLU A 360 -10.78 -18.37 16.63
N GLU A 361 -9.99 -18.66 15.58
CA GLU A 361 -8.68 -19.32 15.69
C GLU A 361 -7.51 -18.44 15.23
N ILE A 362 -7.72 -17.57 14.24
CA ILE A 362 -6.65 -16.81 13.59
C ILE A 362 -7.13 -15.47 13.04
N ALA A 363 -6.19 -14.54 12.89
CA ALA A 363 -6.31 -13.37 12.05
C ALA A 363 -5.78 -13.70 10.64
N LEU A 364 -6.60 -13.49 9.61
CA LEU A 364 -6.21 -13.72 8.22
C LEU A 364 -5.52 -12.47 7.66
N MET A 365 -4.22 -12.58 7.42
CA MET A 365 -3.39 -11.53 6.84
C MET A 365 -2.95 -11.90 5.44
N VAL A 366 -3.08 -10.96 4.51
CA VAL A 366 -2.57 -11.12 3.14
C VAL A 366 -1.41 -10.17 2.94
N LYS A 367 -0.25 -10.72 2.58
CA LYS A 367 0.91 -9.90 2.29
C LYS A 367 0.66 -9.08 1.03
N MET A 368 0.92 -7.78 1.12
CA MET A 368 0.76 -6.85 0.03
C MET A 368 2.10 -6.60 -0.65
N PHE A 369 2.03 -6.13 -1.89
CA PHE A 369 3.20 -5.70 -2.63
C PHE A 369 4.23 -6.80 -2.84
N GLN A 370 3.79 -8.07 -2.97
CA GLN A 370 4.57 -9.25 -3.39
C GLN A 370 3.70 -10.16 -4.27
N PHE A 371 4.30 -11.18 -4.90
CA PHE A 371 3.60 -12.07 -5.85
C PHE A 371 3.11 -13.38 -5.25
N ASP A 372 3.63 -13.75 -4.09
CA ASP A 372 2.97 -14.73 -3.27
C ASP A 372 1.86 -14.01 -2.50
N ASP A 373 0.61 -14.24 -2.87
CA ASP A 373 -0.52 -13.96 -1.98
C ASP A 373 -0.45 -14.97 -0.82
N GLY A 374 0.56 -14.84 0.03
CA GLY A 374 0.65 -15.61 1.26
C GLY A 374 -0.56 -15.24 2.11
N TYR A 375 -1.49 -16.18 2.25
CA TYR A 375 -2.62 -16.08 3.15
C TYR A 375 -2.17 -16.60 4.50
N TYR A 376 -1.73 -15.70 5.38
CA TYR A 376 -1.18 -16.07 6.68
C TYR A 376 -2.29 -16.13 7.73
N GLY A 377 -2.39 -17.26 8.41
CA GLY A 377 -3.17 -17.40 9.64
C GLY A 377 -2.32 -17.03 10.84
N VAL A 378 -2.54 -15.84 11.38
CA VAL A 378 -1.71 -15.25 12.43
C VAL A 378 -2.47 -15.22 13.75
N LYS A 379 -1.85 -15.75 14.82
CA LYS A 379 -2.38 -15.64 16.17
C LYS A 379 -1.99 -14.32 16.81
N GLY A 380 -2.91 -13.80 17.64
CA GLY A 380 -2.61 -12.74 18.59
C GLY A 380 -1.60 -13.17 19.66
N LEU A 381 -1.01 -12.22 20.38
CA LEU A 381 -0.03 -12.51 21.43
C LEU A 381 -0.69 -12.56 22.80
N SER A 382 -1.27 -11.47 23.27
CA SER A 382 -2.01 -11.43 24.55
C SER A 382 -3.53 -11.37 24.36
N THR A 383 -3.98 -10.91 23.20
CA THR A 383 -5.39 -10.83 22.80
C THR A 383 -5.50 -10.97 21.27
N ALA A 384 -6.73 -11.02 20.74
CA ALA A 384 -6.98 -11.09 19.31
C ALA A 384 -6.39 -9.85 18.59
N ILE A 385 -5.87 -10.04 17.37
CA ILE A 385 -5.27 -8.93 16.61
C ILE A 385 -6.32 -7.86 16.26
N SER A 386 -7.57 -8.25 15.97
CA SER A 386 -8.65 -7.28 15.72
C SER A 386 -8.99 -6.47 16.97
N THR A 387 -8.91 -7.08 18.16
CA THR A 387 -9.05 -6.35 19.43
C THR A 387 -7.91 -5.35 19.59
N THR A 388 -6.65 -5.76 19.40
CA THR A 388 -5.47 -4.88 19.49
C THR A 388 -5.56 -3.67 18.54
N LEU A 389 -6.01 -3.87 17.29
CA LEU A 389 -6.14 -2.79 16.30
C LEU A 389 -7.36 -1.90 16.53
N ASN A 390 -8.47 -2.50 16.97
CA ASN A 390 -9.74 -1.84 17.22
C ASN A 390 -10.28 -1.03 16.02
N GLU A 391 -10.23 -1.60 14.82
CA GLU A 391 -10.53 -0.92 13.56
C GLU A 391 -11.41 -1.76 12.63
N SER A 392 -12.02 -1.08 11.65
CA SER A 392 -12.83 -1.77 10.64
C SER A 392 -11.97 -2.51 9.63
N MET A 393 -12.24 -3.82 9.46
CA MET A 393 -11.56 -4.65 8.48
C MET A 393 -12.23 -4.62 7.08
N PRO A 394 -11.45 -4.71 5.98
CA PRO A 394 -9.99 -4.87 5.94
C PRO A 394 -9.23 -3.63 6.44
N VAL A 395 -8.08 -3.84 7.06
CA VAL A 395 -7.14 -2.78 7.50
C VAL A 395 -5.73 -3.13 7.06
N MET A 396 -4.99 -2.13 6.58
CA MET A 396 -3.61 -2.31 6.16
C MET A 396 -2.68 -2.02 7.35
N VAL A 397 -1.75 -2.94 7.59
CA VAL A 397 -0.80 -2.88 8.70
C VAL A 397 0.60 -3.29 8.24
N ASP A 398 1.62 -2.67 8.81
CA ASP A 398 3.01 -3.09 8.67
C ASP A 398 3.43 -3.84 9.95
N THR A 399 3.99 -5.04 9.78
CA THR A 399 4.44 -5.87 10.90
C THR A 399 5.49 -6.88 10.44
N VAL A 400 5.97 -7.71 11.35
CA VAL A 400 6.84 -8.86 11.06
C VAL A 400 6.15 -10.10 11.60
N LEU A 401 5.85 -11.04 10.70
CA LEU A 401 5.34 -12.35 11.07
C LEU A 401 6.49 -13.25 11.52
N LEU A 402 6.26 -14.01 12.58
CA LEU A 402 7.27 -14.87 13.21
C LEU A 402 6.75 -16.31 13.35
N PRO A 403 7.59 -17.33 13.13
CA PRO A 403 7.26 -18.69 13.54
C PRO A 403 7.19 -18.81 15.07
N PHE A 404 6.18 -19.54 15.54
CA PHE A 404 6.04 -19.90 16.95
C PHE A 404 5.46 -21.31 17.08
N GLY A 405 6.35 -22.31 17.09
CA GLY A 405 5.94 -23.71 16.98
C GLY A 405 5.31 -23.95 15.61
N ASN A 406 4.11 -24.52 15.59
CA ASN A 406 3.31 -24.78 14.38
C ASN A 406 2.31 -23.65 14.06
N ARG A 407 2.61 -22.43 14.52
CA ARG A 407 1.75 -21.25 14.41
C ARG A 407 2.56 -20.06 13.91
N ILE A 408 1.86 -19.10 13.34
CA ILE A 408 2.40 -17.78 13.00
C ILE A 408 1.91 -16.79 14.04
N ILE A 409 2.81 -15.99 14.58
CA ILE A 409 2.51 -14.81 15.40
C ILE A 409 3.07 -13.57 14.70
N TYR A 410 2.96 -12.42 15.35
CA TYR A 410 3.63 -11.19 14.94
C TYR A 410 4.58 -10.73 16.06
N ASP A 411 5.46 -9.79 15.75
CA ASP A 411 6.48 -9.28 16.68
C ASP A 411 5.96 -8.34 17.79
N GLY A 412 4.63 -8.25 17.94
CA GLY A 412 3.94 -7.41 18.92
C GLY A 412 3.72 -5.98 18.48
N PHE A 413 4.20 -5.58 17.30
CA PHE A 413 4.00 -4.23 16.76
C PHE A 413 3.17 -4.27 15.46
N LEU A 414 2.14 -3.41 15.42
CA LEU A 414 1.32 -3.17 14.24
C LEU A 414 1.39 -1.69 13.91
N PHE A 415 2.00 -1.37 12.78
CA PHE A 415 1.96 -0.04 12.22
C PHE A 415 0.72 0.09 11.33
N LYS A 416 -0.30 0.81 11.80
CA LYS A 416 -1.53 1.04 11.03
C LYS A 416 -1.32 2.14 10.00
N PHE A 417 -1.69 1.87 8.74
CA PHE A 417 -1.76 2.93 7.74
C PHE A 417 -2.98 3.82 7.97
N PRO A 418 -2.90 5.16 7.78
CA PRO A 418 -4.02 6.09 7.93
C PRO A 418 -5.02 6.00 6.74
N PHE A 419 -5.21 4.79 6.23
CA PHE A 419 -6.08 4.49 5.11
C PHE A 419 -7.17 3.53 5.57
N ASN A 420 -8.41 4.03 5.60
CA ASN A 420 -9.59 3.21 5.86
C ASN A 420 -10.24 2.84 4.53
N PHE A 421 -10.35 1.54 4.26
CA PHE A 421 -11.10 1.05 3.11
C PHE A 421 -12.57 1.47 3.25
N LYS A 422 -13.10 2.25 2.31
CA LYS A 422 -14.53 2.61 2.28
C LYS A 422 -15.40 1.36 2.08
N ALA A 423 -16.62 1.35 2.62
CA ALA A 423 -17.52 0.20 2.61
C ALA A 423 -17.75 -0.46 1.22
N LYS A 424 -17.76 0.34 0.13
CA LYS A 424 -17.87 -0.17 -1.25
C LYS A 424 -16.59 -0.92 -1.67
N SER A 425 -15.41 -0.38 -1.36
CA SER A 425 -14.11 -1.00 -1.59
C SER A 425 -13.92 -2.27 -0.75
N GLN A 426 -14.35 -2.24 0.52
CA GLN A 426 -14.35 -3.43 1.39
C GLN A 426 -15.14 -4.59 0.76
N LYS A 427 -16.34 -4.33 0.20
CA LYS A 427 -17.15 -5.36 -0.46
C LYS A 427 -16.52 -5.91 -1.74
N ARG A 428 -15.84 -5.05 -2.53
CA ARG A 428 -15.13 -5.48 -3.75
C ARG A 428 -13.94 -6.37 -3.44
N LEU A 429 -13.19 -6.07 -2.38
CA LEU A 429 -12.03 -6.86 -1.95
C LEU A 429 -12.43 -8.22 -1.36
N LYS A 430 -13.54 -8.30 -0.61
CA LYS A 430 -13.95 -9.54 0.08
C LYS A 430 -14.25 -10.74 -0.83
N ARG A 431 -14.72 -10.53 -2.06
CA ARG A 431 -15.08 -11.64 -2.96
C ARG A 431 -13.87 -12.36 -3.57
N PRO A 432 -12.90 -11.65 -4.17
CA PRO A 432 -11.66 -12.26 -4.67
C PRO A 432 -10.87 -12.97 -3.56
N PHE A 433 -10.66 -12.32 -2.40
CA PHE A 433 -9.90 -12.91 -1.29
C PHE A 433 -10.46 -14.27 -0.85
N LYS A 434 -11.79 -14.39 -0.69
CA LYS A 434 -12.40 -15.67 -0.30
C LYS A 434 -12.23 -16.78 -1.34
N LYS A 435 -12.15 -16.43 -2.63
CA LYS A 435 -11.89 -17.41 -3.70
C LYS A 435 -10.44 -17.85 -3.71
N ALA A 436 -9.51 -16.91 -3.55
CA ALA A 436 -8.09 -17.18 -3.55
C ALA A 436 -7.65 -18.02 -2.34
N ILE A 437 -8.11 -17.70 -1.12
CA ILE A 437 -7.90 -18.53 0.08
C ILE A 437 -8.34 -19.98 -0.14
N LYS A 438 -9.48 -20.20 -0.81
CA LYS A 438 -9.97 -21.57 -1.09
C LYS A 438 -9.09 -22.34 -2.08
N ARG A 439 -8.37 -21.65 -2.94
CA ARG A 439 -7.52 -22.24 -3.98
C ARG A 439 -6.11 -22.47 -3.45
N GLU A 440 -5.55 -21.51 -2.73
CA GLU A 440 -4.14 -21.48 -2.30
C GLU A 440 -3.93 -22.01 -0.89
N GLY A 441 -4.99 -22.09 -0.08
CA GLY A 441 -4.90 -22.49 1.32
C GLY A 441 -4.48 -21.33 2.23
N ILE A 442 -4.30 -21.64 3.50
CA ILE A 442 -3.84 -20.70 4.53
C ILE A 442 -2.53 -21.25 5.08
N ILE A 443 -1.49 -20.43 5.05
CA ILE A 443 -0.18 -20.72 5.65
C ILE A 443 -0.32 -20.45 7.14
N THR A 444 -0.13 -21.49 7.94
CA THR A 444 -0.20 -21.41 9.41
C THR A 444 1.12 -21.75 10.10
N ASP A 445 2.15 -22.10 9.33
CA ASP A 445 3.48 -22.44 9.82
C ASP A 445 4.55 -21.88 8.87
N LEU A 446 5.54 -21.18 9.43
CA LEU A 446 6.67 -20.63 8.69
C LEU A 446 7.92 -21.51 8.78
N THR A 447 7.89 -22.61 9.54
CA THR A 447 9.03 -23.52 9.69
C THR A 447 9.19 -24.49 8.52
N GLU A 448 8.18 -24.61 7.66
CA GLU A 448 8.18 -25.44 6.45
C GLU A 448 8.60 -24.68 5.18
N TYR A 449 8.95 -23.38 5.30
CA TYR A 449 9.28 -22.47 4.18
C TYR A 449 10.73 -21.98 4.19
#